data_AF-A0AAJ1VXU3-F1
#
_entry.id   AF-A0AAJ1VXU3-F1
#
_cell.length_a   1.000
_cell.length_b   1.000
_cell.length_c   1.000
_cell.angle_alpha   90.00
_cell.angle_beta   90.00
_cell.angle_gamma   90.00
#
_symmetry.space_group_name_H-M   'P 1'
#
loop_
_entity.id
_entity.type
_entity.pdbx_description
1 polymer ?
#
loop_
_entity_poly.entity_id
_entity_poly.type
_entity_poly.pdbx_seq_one_letter_code
_entity_poly.pdbx_strand_id
1 'polypeptide(L)'
;MAERPLARGATARQRFARLMALGDRNDPVGWAPGLVLGPEDPELEPSVAPFSYSRSQGSVPATLSVSTRAEMCYPFDSIDTWQASEGLSLPPSLVDADSGKSGKGSELLPVSWQSMHHDQTLNEPGLQPSVVALVDAAQLAERPGLLVKALDALRVRFPSSLIWTPGIAGPDNCALLSWMGVDLFDMSRSSAAAARGVILTEDGPRLPETTLGESADTEAQCAAWRRAIAATRTAIRSASLRELAERQAASSPRSVERLRRHDAMMRGYEGGRSGLSRVVGHEHSLRCHTHSSRDDALIHDWRNRVADHHQPPEHQRQALLLLPCSAVKPYRTSQSHRRFLRSIGSDAVHQVMVTAPLGLVPRELEEIWPAANYDIPVTGEWDIDELAVIRDMLARLVPRVGYSRVINHSGIDIELERVECVDTRLGDSAGSAQALSRLEEEVDRASSELSLQSPPRPAHRLDQMRALSRFQHGTDAWLDGSKVQGRPPIFT
;
A
#
# COMPACT_ATOMS: atom_id res chain seq x y z
N MET A 1 -3.18 -33.56 -24.40
CA MET A 1 -4.39 -32.76 -24.14
C MET A 1 -3.93 -31.31 -24.03
N ALA A 2 -4.75 -30.35 -24.44
CA ALA A 2 -4.42 -28.94 -24.18
C ALA A 2 -4.34 -28.72 -22.66
N GLU A 3 -3.37 -27.94 -22.21
CA GLU A 3 -3.25 -27.57 -20.79
C GLU A 3 -4.54 -26.86 -20.34
N ARG A 4 -5.04 -27.21 -19.15
CA ARG A 4 -6.25 -26.58 -18.58
C ARG A 4 -5.87 -25.38 -17.73
N PRO A 5 -6.59 -24.25 -17.84
CA PRO A 5 -6.33 -23.08 -17.02
C PRO A 5 -6.75 -23.29 -15.57
N LEU A 6 -5.96 -22.70 -14.67
CA LEU A 6 -6.20 -22.71 -13.23
C LEU A 6 -7.46 -21.93 -12.87
N ALA A 7 -8.42 -22.60 -12.24
CA ALA A 7 -9.54 -21.91 -11.60
C ALA A 7 -9.05 -21.21 -10.34
N ARG A 8 -9.30 -19.90 -10.26
CA ARG A 8 -8.82 -19.06 -9.15
C ARG A 8 -9.72 -17.85 -8.93
N GLY A 9 -9.85 -17.42 -7.67
CA GLY A 9 -10.62 -16.24 -7.30
C GLY A 9 -9.96 -15.45 -6.17
N ALA A 10 -9.88 -14.12 -6.32
CA ALA A 10 -9.40 -13.26 -5.25
C ALA A 10 -10.46 -13.13 -4.15
N THR A 11 -10.10 -13.52 -2.93
CA THR A 11 -10.96 -13.46 -1.74
C THR A 11 -10.67 -12.25 -0.86
N ALA A 12 -9.42 -11.78 -0.88
CA ALA A 12 -8.99 -10.54 -0.26
C ALA A 12 -7.83 -9.93 -1.06
N ARG A 13 -7.65 -8.62 -0.96
CA ARG A 13 -6.61 -7.88 -1.68
C ARG A 13 -6.12 -6.70 -0.85
N GLN A 14 -4.82 -6.48 -0.86
CA GLN A 14 -4.20 -5.23 -0.40
C GLN A 14 -3.14 -4.82 -1.42
N ARG A 15 -3.46 -3.83 -2.27
CA ARG A 15 -2.65 -3.40 -3.42
C ARG A 15 -2.31 -4.54 -4.38
N PHE A 16 -1.04 -4.93 -4.52
CA PHE A 16 -0.63 -6.04 -5.38
C PHE A 16 -0.73 -7.40 -4.68
N ALA A 17 -0.77 -7.41 -3.34
CA ALA A 17 -0.96 -8.64 -2.60
C ALA A 17 -2.40 -9.13 -2.71
N ARG A 18 -2.55 -10.43 -2.94
CA ARG A 18 -3.84 -11.08 -3.11
C ARG A 18 -3.87 -12.36 -2.32
N LEU A 19 -5.02 -12.63 -1.73
CA LEU A 19 -5.36 -13.96 -1.24
C LEU A 19 -6.23 -14.64 -2.29
N MET A 20 -5.65 -15.59 -3.02
CA MET A 20 -6.32 -16.34 -4.08
C MET A 20 -6.79 -17.69 -3.53
N ALA A 21 -8.08 -17.95 -3.66
CA ALA A 21 -8.64 -19.30 -3.55
C ALA A 21 -8.39 -20.04 -4.88
N LEU A 22 -7.96 -21.30 -4.82
CA LEU A 22 -7.61 -22.14 -5.97
C LEU A 22 -8.53 -23.35 -6.06
N GLY A 23 -9.01 -23.68 -7.26
CA GLY A 23 -10.00 -24.73 -7.51
C GLY A 23 -11.44 -24.20 -7.54
N ASP A 24 -12.39 -25.03 -7.09
CA ASP A 24 -13.80 -24.62 -7.01
C ASP A 24 -13.93 -23.39 -6.08
N ARG A 25 -14.66 -22.39 -6.55
CA ARG A 25 -14.93 -21.16 -5.79
C ARG A 25 -15.72 -21.45 -4.51
N ASN A 26 -16.57 -22.47 -4.52
CA ASN A 26 -17.41 -22.83 -3.37
C ASN A 26 -16.66 -23.71 -2.35
N ASP A 27 -15.66 -24.46 -2.80
CA ASP A 27 -14.85 -25.35 -1.96
C ASP A 27 -13.37 -25.33 -2.42
N PRO A 28 -12.61 -24.28 -2.06
CA PRO A 28 -11.25 -24.13 -2.57
C PRO A 28 -10.28 -25.11 -1.89
N VAL A 29 -9.64 -25.93 -2.71
CA VAL A 29 -8.68 -26.97 -2.31
C VAL A 29 -7.27 -26.43 -2.04
N GLY A 30 -6.96 -25.22 -2.53
CA GLY A 30 -5.65 -24.60 -2.43
C GLY A 30 -5.73 -23.08 -2.28
N TRP A 31 -4.61 -22.47 -1.89
CA TRP A 31 -4.56 -21.02 -1.64
C TRP A 31 -3.21 -20.43 -2.02
N ALA A 32 -3.22 -19.17 -2.52
CA ALA A 32 -2.03 -18.34 -2.63
C ALA A 32 -2.20 -17.06 -1.76
N PRO A 33 -1.18 -16.59 -1.00
CA PRO A 33 0.21 -17.01 -1.11
C PRO A 33 0.49 -18.44 -0.62
N GLY A 34 1.34 -19.19 -1.33
CA GLY A 34 1.55 -20.63 -1.10
C GLY A 34 2.88 -21.15 -1.64
N LEU A 35 3.22 -22.40 -1.30
CA LEU A 35 4.46 -23.04 -1.72
C LEU A 35 4.33 -23.85 -3.02
N VAL A 36 5.43 -23.92 -3.75
CA VAL A 36 5.68 -24.81 -4.89
C VAL A 36 6.78 -25.78 -4.44
N LEU A 37 6.44 -27.05 -4.27
CA LEU A 37 7.37 -28.06 -3.77
C LEU A 37 8.28 -28.58 -4.87
N GLY A 38 9.59 -28.63 -4.60
CA GLY A 38 10.55 -29.36 -5.41
C GLY A 38 10.55 -30.87 -5.12
N PRO A 39 11.31 -31.66 -5.89
CA PRO A 39 11.33 -33.13 -5.76
C PRO A 39 11.85 -33.66 -4.43
N GLU A 40 12.68 -32.87 -3.74
CA GLU A 40 13.31 -33.24 -2.45
C GLU A 40 12.64 -32.54 -1.26
N ASP A 41 11.63 -31.71 -1.51
CA ASP A 41 10.90 -31.01 -0.45
C ASP A 41 9.95 -31.98 0.27
N PRO A 42 9.71 -31.79 1.57
CA PRO A 42 8.83 -32.65 2.33
C PRO A 42 7.36 -32.47 1.92
N GLU A 43 6.56 -33.51 2.13
CA GLU A 43 5.14 -33.47 1.82
C GLU A 43 4.42 -32.46 2.74
N LEU A 44 3.73 -31.51 2.11
CA LEU A 44 2.89 -30.50 2.78
C LEU A 44 1.47 -30.55 2.23
N GLU A 45 0.47 -30.15 3.01
CA GLU A 45 -0.92 -30.13 2.53
C GLU A 45 -1.09 -29.23 1.28
N PRO A 46 -1.93 -29.59 0.29
CA PRO A 46 -2.23 -28.74 -0.87
C PRO A 46 -2.71 -27.33 -0.51
N SER A 47 -3.33 -27.16 0.66
CA SER A 47 -3.75 -25.86 1.19
C SER A 47 -2.58 -24.91 1.48
N VAL A 48 -1.39 -25.43 1.79
CA VAL A 48 -0.15 -24.65 2.03
C VAL A 48 0.71 -24.64 0.78
N ALA A 49 0.80 -25.79 0.11
CA ALA A 49 1.67 -26.00 -1.04
C ALA A 49 0.85 -26.51 -2.23
N PRO A 50 0.11 -25.64 -2.95
CA PRO A 50 -0.83 -26.06 -3.99
C PRO A 50 -0.17 -26.65 -5.25
N PHE A 51 1.14 -26.44 -5.44
CA PHE A 51 1.86 -26.89 -6.62
C PHE A 51 3.10 -27.69 -6.27
N SER A 52 3.52 -28.56 -7.18
CA SER A 52 4.89 -29.10 -7.23
C SER A 52 5.54 -28.69 -8.54
N TYR A 53 6.87 -28.64 -8.56
CA TYR A 53 7.63 -28.38 -9.77
C TYR A 53 8.73 -29.41 -9.99
N SER A 54 9.10 -29.59 -11.24
CA SER A 54 10.31 -30.30 -11.64
C SER A 54 10.98 -29.60 -12.81
N ARG A 55 12.29 -29.80 -12.94
CA ARG A 55 13.12 -29.24 -14.02
C ARG A 55 13.91 -30.36 -14.67
N SER A 56 13.81 -30.49 -15.99
CA SER A 56 14.54 -31.53 -16.72
C SER A 56 16.06 -31.33 -16.60
N GLN A 57 16.80 -32.42 -16.46
CA GLN A 57 18.25 -32.40 -16.51
C GLN A 57 18.75 -32.77 -17.91
N GLY A 58 19.86 -32.16 -18.35
CA GLY A 58 20.57 -32.55 -19.57
C GLY A 58 20.08 -31.92 -20.90
N SER A 59 18.96 -31.20 -20.92
CA SER A 59 18.48 -30.42 -22.07
C SER A 59 18.73 -28.92 -21.89
N VAL A 60 19.06 -28.23 -22.99
CA VAL A 60 19.34 -26.79 -23.01
C VAL A 60 18.56 -26.13 -24.16
N PRO A 61 17.53 -25.32 -23.90
CA PRO A 61 17.01 -24.95 -22.58
C PRO A 61 16.29 -26.10 -21.86
N ALA A 62 16.23 -26.05 -20.54
CA ALA A 62 15.52 -27.06 -19.75
C ALA A 62 14.00 -26.92 -19.93
N THR A 63 13.29 -28.00 -19.66
CA THR A 63 11.82 -28.03 -19.54
C THR A 63 11.46 -27.90 -18.06
N LEU A 64 10.64 -26.92 -17.74
CA LEU A 64 9.99 -26.77 -16.45
C LEU A 64 8.62 -27.44 -16.51
N SER A 65 8.28 -28.21 -15.49
CA SER A 65 6.94 -28.76 -15.30
C SER A 65 6.40 -28.34 -13.95
N VAL A 66 5.19 -27.77 -13.92
CA VAL A 66 4.47 -27.45 -12.69
C VAL A 66 3.18 -28.27 -12.67
N SER A 67 2.96 -28.99 -11.58
CA SER A 67 1.75 -29.79 -11.38
C SER A 67 0.89 -29.22 -10.27
N THR A 68 -0.42 -29.24 -10.46
CA THR A 68 -1.35 -29.01 -9.35
C THR A 68 -1.27 -30.19 -8.38
N ARG A 69 -1.46 -29.92 -7.08
CA ARG A 69 -1.47 -30.96 -6.03
C ARG A 69 -2.88 -31.31 -5.54
N ALA A 70 -3.90 -30.77 -6.20
CA ALA A 70 -5.30 -31.15 -6.08
C ALA A 70 -6.06 -30.77 -7.38
N GLU A 71 -7.35 -31.04 -7.42
CA GLU A 71 -8.26 -30.78 -8.54
C GLU A 71 -8.56 -29.27 -8.62
N MET A 72 -7.66 -28.51 -9.26
CA MET A 72 -7.71 -27.03 -9.30
C MET A 72 -8.14 -26.44 -10.64
N CYS A 73 -8.25 -27.25 -11.69
CA CYS A 73 -8.67 -26.80 -13.02
C CYS A 73 -10.03 -27.40 -13.35
N TYR A 74 -10.92 -26.58 -13.94
CA TYR A 74 -12.24 -27.05 -14.34
C TYR A 74 -12.13 -28.19 -15.38
N PRO A 75 -12.89 -29.29 -15.27
CA PRO A 75 -14.07 -29.51 -14.42
C PRO A 75 -13.80 -30.10 -13.01
N PHE A 76 -12.58 -30.00 -12.49
CA PHE A 76 -12.18 -30.49 -11.17
C PHE A 76 -12.28 -32.01 -11.01
N ASP A 77 -11.70 -32.75 -11.96
CA ASP A 77 -11.78 -34.21 -12.03
C ASP A 77 -10.40 -34.90 -11.95
N SER A 78 -9.32 -34.13 -11.92
CA SER A 78 -7.95 -34.61 -11.95
C SER A 78 -6.95 -33.51 -11.62
N ILE A 79 -5.72 -33.93 -11.32
CA ILE A 79 -4.56 -33.03 -11.27
C ILE A 79 -4.07 -32.69 -12.69
N ASP A 80 -3.46 -31.52 -12.83
CA ASP A 80 -2.90 -31.04 -14.10
C ASP A 80 -1.40 -30.87 -14.02
N THR A 81 -0.72 -31.05 -15.15
CA THR A 81 0.68 -30.71 -15.32
C THR A 81 0.83 -29.77 -16.49
N TRP A 82 1.45 -28.62 -16.25
CA TRP A 82 1.82 -27.64 -17.26
C TRP A 82 3.31 -27.73 -17.54
N GLN A 83 3.68 -27.69 -18.81
CA GLN A 83 5.06 -27.77 -19.27
C GLN A 83 5.44 -26.49 -20.00
N ALA A 84 6.66 -26.04 -19.76
CA ALA A 84 7.22 -24.88 -20.43
C ALA A 84 8.70 -25.07 -20.72
N SER A 85 9.16 -24.48 -21.81
CA SER A 85 10.59 -24.29 -22.04
C SER A 85 11.07 -23.11 -21.21
N GLU A 86 12.10 -23.30 -20.38
CA GLU A 86 12.70 -22.25 -19.54
C GLU A 86 13.30 -21.10 -20.38
N GLY A 87 13.67 -21.39 -21.63
CA GLY A 87 14.48 -20.50 -22.44
C GLY A 87 15.93 -20.44 -21.97
N LEU A 88 16.71 -19.57 -22.60
CA LEU A 88 18.06 -19.21 -22.19
C LEU A 88 18.02 -17.78 -21.66
N SER A 89 18.36 -17.59 -20.40
CA SER A 89 18.51 -16.26 -19.80
C SER A 89 19.98 -15.88 -19.71
N LEU A 90 20.33 -14.72 -20.26
CA LEU A 90 21.59 -14.07 -19.94
C LEU A 90 21.47 -13.31 -18.61
N PRO A 91 22.58 -13.11 -17.88
CA PRO A 91 22.57 -12.30 -16.67
C PRO A 91 22.01 -10.89 -16.96
N PRO A 92 21.32 -10.25 -15.99
CA PRO A 92 20.72 -8.92 -16.18
C PRO A 92 21.70 -7.80 -16.56
N SER A 93 23.03 -8.04 -16.50
CA SER A 93 24.07 -7.09 -16.93
C SER A 93 24.25 -7.06 -18.43
N LEU A 94 23.77 -8.08 -19.14
CA LEU A 94 23.79 -8.17 -20.59
C LEU A 94 22.38 -7.91 -21.15
N VAL A 95 21.66 -6.95 -20.56
CA VAL A 95 20.27 -6.66 -20.94
C VAL A 95 20.14 -6.23 -22.39
N ASP A 96 21.17 -5.65 -23.00
CA ASP A 96 21.14 -5.24 -24.42
C ASP A 96 21.36 -6.43 -25.38
N ALA A 97 21.83 -7.57 -24.87
CA ALA A 97 22.01 -8.78 -25.66
C ALA A 97 20.73 -9.63 -25.60
N ASP A 98 20.41 -10.30 -26.71
CA ASP A 98 19.33 -11.27 -26.79
C ASP A 98 19.92 -12.69 -26.93
N SER A 99 19.44 -13.62 -26.10
CA SER A 99 19.81 -15.03 -26.16
C SER A 99 19.14 -15.74 -27.35
N GLY A 100 18.12 -15.12 -27.93
CA GLY A 100 17.33 -15.64 -29.04
C GLY A 100 16.44 -16.82 -28.66
N LYS A 101 16.40 -17.22 -27.38
CA LYS A 101 15.58 -18.32 -26.88
C LYS A 101 14.82 -17.89 -25.63
N SER A 102 13.69 -17.21 -25.80
CA SER A 102 12.79 -16.88 -24.69
C SER A 102 12.08 -18.12 -24.14
N GLY A 103 11.62 -18.00 -22.89
CA GLY A 103 10.78 -19.02 -22.27
C GLY A 103 9.42 -19.10 -22.97
N LYS A 104 8.88 -20.32 -23.11
CA LYS A 104 7.61 -20.57 -23.81
C LYS A 104 6.77 -21.58 -23.08
N GLY A 105 5.50 -21.26 -22.85
CA GLY A 105 4.50 -22.17 -22.32
C GLY A 105 3.10 -21.52 -22.33
N SER A 106 2.06 -22.33 -22.15
CA SER A 106 0.67 -21.86 -22.15
C SER A 106 0.22 -21.44 -20.76
N GLU A 107 0.07 -22.40 -19.83
CA GLU A 107 -0.41 -22.13 -18.47
C GLU A 107 0.73 -21.81 -17.50
N LEU A 108 1.92 -22.34 -17.77
CA LEU A 108 3.17 -21.96 -17.11
C LEU A 108 4.00 -21.11 -18.07
N LEU A 109 4.31 -19.87 -17.70
CA LEU A 109 5.13 -18.97 -18.51
C LEU A 109 6.43 -18.60 -17.77
N PRO A 110 7.58 -19.16 -18.17
CA PRO A 110 8.88 -18.73 -17.69
C PRO A 110 9.24 -17.37 -18.31
N VAL A 111 9.53 -16.39 -17.46
CA VAL A 111 9.92 -15.04 -17.86
C VAL A 111 11.23 -14.70 -17.15
N SER A 112 12.16 -14.09 -17.89
CA SER A 112 13.38 -13.50 -17.38
C SER A 112 13.41 -11.99 -17.62
N TRP A 113 14.27 -11.28 -16.92
CA TRP A 113 14.53 -9.86 -17.17
C TRP A 113 14.87 -9.60 -18.63
N GLN A 114 15.66 -10.46 -19.24
CA GLN A 114 16.00 -10.37 -20.65
C GLN A 114 14.75 -10.50 -21.55
N SER A 115 13.91 -11.50 -21.32
CA SER A 115 12.68 -11.67 -22.12
C SER A 115 11.73 -10.47 -21.96
N MET A 116 11.68 -9.84 -20.78
CA MET A 116 10.87 -8.63 -20.57
C MET A 116 11.32 -7.43 -21.43
N HIS A 117 12.57 -7.43 -21.92
CA HIS A 117 13.11 -6.36 -22.77
C HIS A 117 13.04 -6.70 -24.26
N HIS A 118 13.11 -7.98 -24.62
CA HIS A 118 13.27 -8.41 -26.02
C HIS A 118 12.10 -9.20 -26.59
N ASP A 119 11.34 -9.91 -25.75
CA ASP A 119 10.27 -10.79 -26.20
C ASP A 119 8.95 -10.01 -26.38
N GLN A 120 8.66 -9.63 -27.62
CA GLN A 120 7.44 -8.91 -27.97
C GLN A 120 6.17 -9.74 -27.75
N THR A 121 6.25 -11.08 -27.75
CA THR A 121 5.06 -11.92 -27.56
C THR A 121 4.50 -11.76 -26.15
N LEU A 122 5.32 -11.31 -25.20
CA LEU A 122 4.86 -10.97 -23.85
C LEU A 122 3.80 -9.87 -23.88
N ASN A 123 3.68 -9.05 -24.92
CA ASN A 123 2.66 -8.00 -25.03
C ASN A 123 1.35 -8.46 -25.69
N GLU A 124 1.25 -9.71 -26.14
CA GLU A 124 0.06 -10.23 -26.83
C GLU A 124 -1.15 -10.36 -25.89
N PRO A 125 -2.29 -9.68 -26.15
CA PRO A 125 -3.44 -9.69 -25.23
C PRO A 125 -4.02 -11.07 -24.91
N GLY A 126 -3.84 -12.03 -25.83
CA GLY A 126 -4.29 -13.42 -25.67
C GLY A 126 -3.41 -14.26 -24.74
N LEU A 127 -2.19 -13.83 -24.44
CA LEU A 127 -1.28 -14.54 -23.52
C LEU A 127 -1.72 -14.30 -22.08
N GLN A 128 -2.38 -15.30 -21.48
CA GLN A 128 -2.97 -15.26 -20.14
C GLN A 128 -2.60 -16.51 -19.32
N PRO A 129 -1.31 -16.73 -19.03
CA PRO A 129 -0.86 -17.91 -18.29
C PRO A 129 -1.48 -17.96 -16.90
N SER A 130 -1.66 -19.16 -16.35
CA SER A 130 -2.04 -19.36 -14.95
C SER A 130 -0.93 -18.98 -13.98
N VAL A 131 0.31 -19.32 -14.30
CA VAL A 131 1.51 -19.05 -13.51
C VAL A 131 2.59 -18.39 -14.36
N VAL A 132 3.14 -17.29 -13.88
CA VAL A 132 4.34 -16.66 -14.42
C VAL A 132 5.50 -16.91 -13.46
N ALA A 133 6.55 -17.56 -13.96
CA ALA A 133 7.75 -17.85 -13.18
C ALA A 133 8.88 -16.88 -13.57
N LEU A 134 9.30 -16.02 -12.65
CA LEU A 134 10.44 -15.11 -12.86
C LEU A 134 11.75 -15.87 -12.64
N VAL A 135 12.24 -16.56 -13.67
CA VAL A 135 13.29 -17.60 -13.55
C VAL A 135 14.66 -17.06 -13.11
N ASP A 136 14.93 -15.78 -13.33
CA ASP A 136 16.15 -15.09 -12.90
C ASP A 136 15.96 -14.24 -11.64
N ALA A 137 14.89 -14.48 -10.87
CA ALA A 137 14.57 -13.75 -9.65
C ALA A 137 15.74 -13.65 -8.67
N ALA A 138 16.53 -14.72 -8.50
CA ALA A 138 17.73 -14.70 -7.64
C ALA A 138 18.76 -13.65 -8.08
N GLN A 139 19.01 -13.55 -9.39
CA GLN A 139 19.96 -12.58 -9.95
C GLN A 139 19.44 -11.14 -9.83
N LEU A 140 18.13 -10.96 -10.00
CA LEU A 140 17.47 -9.67 -9.83
C LEU A 140 17.41 -9.24 -8.36
N ALA A 141 17.25 -10.19 -7.44
CA ALA A 141 17.19 -9.95 -6.01
C ALA A 141 18.53 -9.47 -5.42
N GLU A 142 19.64 -9.78 -6.09
CA GLU A 142 20.99 -9.29 -5.76
C GLU A 142 21.27 -7.90 -6.32
N ARG A 143 20.49 -7.46 -7.32
CA ARG A 143 20.70 -6.19 -8.01
C ARG A 143 19.71 -5.14 -7.52
N PRO A 144 20.21 -4.05 -6.94
CA PRO A 144 19.37 -3.01 -6.37
C PRO A 144 18.23 -2.55 -7.30
N GLY A 145 16.98 -2.77 -6.87
CA GLY A 145 15.76 -2.31 -7.54
C GLY A 145 15.29 -3.07 -8.77
N LEU A 146 16.07 -3.99 -9.34
CA LEU A 146 15.64 -4.71 -10.56
C LEU A 146 14.46 -5.64 -10.29
N LEU A 147 14.49 -6.38 -9.17
CA LEU A 147 13.37 -7.25 -8.78
C LEU A 147 12.05 -6.46 -8.66
N VAL A 148 12.09 -5.27 -8.04
CA VAL A 148 10.93 -4.40 -7.85
C VAL A 148 10.33 -4.00 -9.20
N LYS A 149 11.17 -3.58 -10.16
CA LYS A 149 10.74 -3.21 -11.52
C LYS A 149 10.16 -4.41 -12.28
N ALA A 150 10.78 -5.57 -12.16
CA ALA A 150 10.31 -6.79 -12.80
C ALA A 150 8.92 -7.19 -12.29
N LEU A 151 8.72 -7.20 -10.96
CA LEU A 151 7.44 -7.54 -10.36
C LEU A 151 6.32 -6.56 -10.75
N ASP A 152 6.60 -5.26 -10.79
CA ASP A 152 5.62 -4.26 -11.26
C ASP A 152 5.19 -4.50 -12.71
N ALA A 153 6.16 -4.63 -13.62
CA ALA A 153 5.88 -4.87 -15.03
C ALA A 153 5.10 -6.19 -15.23
N LEU A 154 5.48 -7.26 -14.54
CA LEU A 154 4.75 -8.54 -14.57
C LEU A 154 3.34 -8.41 -14.02
N ARG A 155 3.17 -7.74 -12.88
CA ARG A 155 1.85 -7.60 -12.24
C ARG A 155 0.89 -6.74 -13.07
N VAL A 156 1.41 -5.71 -13.73
CA VAL A 156 0.64 -4.87 -14.66
C VAL A 156 0.25 -5.67 -15.90
N ARG A 157 1.18 -6.44 -16.48
CA ARG A 157 0.92 -7.20 -17.70
C ARG A 157 0.05 -8.44 -17.48
N PHE A 158 0.23 -9.11 -16.36
CA PHE A 158 -0.44 -10.36 -16.01
C PHE A 158 -1.21 -10.21 -14.68
N PRO A 159 -2.29 -9.40 -14.66
CA PRO A 159 -3.00 -9.04 -13.43
C PRO A 159 -3.75 -10.22 -12.81
N SER A 160 -4.07 -11.26 -13.58
CA SER A 160 -4.78 -12.46 -13.11
C SER A 160 -3.85 -13.62 -12.77
N SER A 161 -2.65 -13.69 -13.33
CA SER A 161 -1.70 -14.80 -13.13
C SER A 161 -1.12 -14.82 -11.71
N LEU A 162 -0.75 -16.01 -11.25
CA LEU A 162 0.09 -16.16 -10.06
C LEU A 162 1.54 -15.88 -10.44
N ILE A 163 2.26 -15.10 -9.64
CA ILE A 163 3.68 -14.80 -9.84
C ILE A 163 4.51 -15.65 -8.88
N TRP A 164 5.44 -16.43 -9.43
CA TRP A 164 6.43 -17.21 -8.70
C TRP A 164 7.82 -16.62 -8.89
N THR A 165 8.56 -16.46 -7.80
CA THR A 165 9.97 -16.04 -7.80
C THR A 165 10.85 -17.12 -7.19
N PRO A 166 11.36 -18.07 -8.00
CA PRO A 166 12.16 -19.19 -7.53
C PRO A 166 13.38 -18.79 -6.69
N GLY A 167 13.56 -19.41 -5.52
CA GLY A 167 14.80 -19.43 -4.75
C GLY A 167 15.14 -18.18 -3.93
N ILE A 168 14.28 -17.16 -3.89
CA ILE A 168 14.53 -15.91 -3.14
C ILE A 168 13.73 -15.78 -1.84
N ALA A 169 12.70 -16.61 -1.69
CA ALA A 169 11.74 -16.48 -0.62
C ALA A 169 12.19 -17.21 0.66
N GLY A 170 11.76 -16.72 1.81
CA GLY A 170 11.89 -17.37 3.10
C GLY A 170 10.77 -16.89 4.03
N PRO A 171 10.57 -17.55 5.19
CA PRO A 171 9.63 -17.08 6.20
C PRO A 171 9.81 -15.60 6.60
N ASP A 172 11.06 -15.13 6.60
CA ASP A 172 11.51 -13.77 6.93
C ASP A 172 11.15 -12.69 5.89
N ASN A 173 10.74 -13.07 4.68
CA ASN A 173 10.41 -12.11 3.62
C ASN A 173 9.12 -12.42 2.85
N CYS A 174 8.38 -13.46 3.25
CA CYS A 174 7.12 -13.90 2.64
C CYS A 174 6.11 -12.74 2.48
N ALA A 175 5.89 -11.95 3.53
CA ALA A 175 4.96 -10.83 3.53
C ALA A 175 5.46 -9.67 2.66
N LEU A 176 6.77 -9.40 2.69
CA LEU A 176 7.39 -8.36 1.85
C LEU A 176 7.29 -8.71 0.36
N LEU A 177 7.61 -9.95 -0.02
CA LEU A 177 7.46 -10.40 -1.41
C LEU A 177 5.99 -10.40 -1.83
N SER A 178 5.08 -10.84 -0.96
CA SER A 178 3.63 -10.75 -1.21
C SER A 178 3.16 -9.31 -1.42
N TRP A 179 3.66 -8.37 -0.61
CA TRP A 179 3.36 -6.94 -0.73
C TRP A 179 3.75 -6.38 -2.10
N MET A 180 4.88 -6.82 -2.64
CA MET A 180 5.34 -6.46 -3.99
C MET A 180 4.64 -7.25 -5.11
N GLY A 181 3.72 -8.16 -4.77
CA GLY A 181 2.90 -8.90 -5.72
C GLY A 181 3.42 -10.30 -6.06
N VAL A 182 4.24 -10.95 -5.25
CA VAL A 182 4.54 -12.39 -5.41
C VAL A 182 3.41 -13.23 -4.79
N ASP A 183 2.96 -14.29 -5.46
CA ASP A 183 1.93 -15.19 -4.94
C ASP A 183 2.48 -16.57 -4.57
N LEU A 184 3.57 -17.01 -5.20
CA LEU A 184 4.10 -18.36 -5.02
C LEU A 184 5.56 -18.31 -4.56
N PHE A 185 5.89 -19.19 -3.61
CA PHE A 185 7.19 -19.34 -2.97
C PHE A 185 7.68 -20.79 -3.07
N ASP A 186 8.94 -21.04 -2.73
CA ASP A 186 9.51 -22.40 -2.71
C ASP A 186 10.48 -22.55 -1.54
N MET A 187 10.89 -23.79 -1.27
CA MET A 187 11.74 -24.10 -0.12
C MET A 187 13.24 -24.01 -0.42
N SER A 188 13.68 -23.64 -1.63
CA SER A 188 15.10 -23.73 -2.02
C SER A 188 16.03 -22.96 -1.08
N ARG A 189 15.63 -21.76 -0.64
CA ARG A 189 16.42 -20.97 0.33
C ARG A 189 16.41 -21.57 1.73
N SER A 190 15.28 -22.14 2.17
CA SER A 190 15.17 -22.85 3.44
C SER A 190 16.02 -24.12 3.45
N SER A 191 16.00 -24.91 2.38
CA SER A 191 16.82 -26.12 2.23
C SER A 191 18.31 -25.77 2.21
N ALA A 192 18.69 -24.69 1.52
CA ALA A 192 20.05 -24.17 1.56
C ALA A 192 20.48 -23.67 2.95
N ALA A 193 19.56 -23.09 3.73
CA ALA A 193 19.83 -22.65 5.10
C ALA A 193 19.97 -23.86 6.06
N ALA A 194 19.07 -24.84 5.95
CA ALA A 194 19.09 -26.08 6.72
C ALA A 194 20.41 -26.85 6.53
N ALA A 195 20.89 -26.96 5.29
CA ALA A 195 22.18 -27.58 4.98
C ALA A 195 23.39 -26.87 5.63
N ARG A 196 23.21 -25.61 6.07
CA ARG A 196 24.21 -24.82 6.80
C ARG A 196 23.94 -24.75 8.31
N GLY A 197 22.96 -25.49 8.81
CA GLY A 197 22.56 -25.47 10.22
C GLY A 197 21.84 -24.18 10.63
N VAL A 198 21.23 -23.45 9.68
CA VAL A 198 20.53 -22.17 9.91
C VAL A 198 19.02 -22.36 9.76
N ILE A 199 18.24 -21.85 10.70
CA ILE A 199 16.78 -21.74 10.58
C ILE A 199 16.40 -20.37 10.03
N LEU A 200 15.43 -20.32 9.11
CA LEU A 200 14.81 -19.08 8.67
C LEU A 200 13.51 -18.88 9.45
N THR A 201 13.45 -17.86 10.30
CA THR A 201 12.22 -17.48 11.02
C THR A 201 11.58 -16.25 10.39
N GLU A 202 10.43 -15.79 10.89
CA GLU A 202 9.79 -14.55 10.42
C GLU A 202 10.63 -13.29 10.73
N ASP A 203 11.58 -13.39 11.67
CA ASP A 203 12.47 -12.29 12.07
C ASP A 203 13.82 -12.31 11.32
N GLY A 204 14.12 -13.38 10.58
CA GLY A 204 15.37 -13.52 9.84
C GLY A 204 16.08 -14.86 10.00
N PRO A 205 17.21 -15.04 9.30
CA PRO A 205 18.08 -16.20 9.47
C PRO A 205 18.82 -16.16 10.82
N ARG A 206 18.86 -17.28 11.55
CA ARG A 206 19.69 -17.43 12.75
C ARG A 206 20.07 -18.89 13.01
N LEU A 207 21.03 -19.08 13.93
CA LEU A 207 21.29 -20.41 14.47
C LEU A 207 20.13 -20.86 15.38
N PRO A 208 19.80 -22.16 15.40
CA PRO A 208 18.85 -22.72 16.36
C PRO A 208 19.32 -22.58 17.82
N GLU A 209 18.39 -22.31 18.74
CA GLU A 209 18.65 -22.34 20.19
C GLU A 209 18.53 -23.77 20.72
N THR A 210 19.67 -24.46 20.76
CA THR A 210 19.74 -25.89 21.12
C THR A 210 19.23 -26.21 22.53
N THR A 211 19.35 -25.28 23.50
CA THR A 211 18.90 -25.52 24.88
C THR A 211 17.37 -25.61 25.01
N LEU A 212 16.64 -25.12 24.01
CA LEU A 212 15.18 -25.18 23.91
C LEU A 212 14.69 -26.22 22.90
N GLY A 213 15.60 -27.09 22.41
CA GLY A 213 15.26 -28.14 21.46
C GLY A 213 15.00 -27.65 20.03
N GLU A 214 15.45 -26.45 19.68
CA GLU A 214 15.30 -25.96 18.31
C GLU A 214 16.32 -26.59 17.36
N SER A 215 15.89 -26.87 16.13
CA SER A 215 16.72 -27.41 15.05
C SER A 215 16.61 -26.55 13.79
N ALA A 216 17.50 -26.80 12.83
CA ALA A 216 17.43 -26.22 11.48
C ALA A 216 16.92 -27.23 10.44
N ASP A 217 16.41 -28.38 10.88
CA ASP A 217 15.98 -29.46 10.00
C ASP A 217 14.76 -29.05 9.14
N THR A 218 14.43 -29.90 8.19
CA THR A 218 13.34 -29.67 7.25
C THR A 218 11.99 -29.49 7.94
N GLU A 219 11.74 -30.21 9.04
CA GLU A 219 10.48 -30.09 9.80
C GLU A 219 10.36 -28.70 10.44
N ALA A 220 11.44 -28.20 11.05
CA ALA A 220 11.51 -26.85 11.60
C ALA A 220 11.30 -25.78 10.53
N GLN A 221 11.89 -25.95 9.34
CA GLN A 221 11.68 -25.05 8.20
C GLN A 221 10.22 -25.05 7.73
N CYS A 222 9.59 -26.23 7.63
CA CYS A 222 8.17 -26.35 7.29
C CYS A 222 7.27 -25.65 8.31
N ALA A 223 7.56 -25.82 9.61
CA ALA A 223 6.81 -25.15 10.67
C ALA A 223 6.93 -23.62 10.55
N ALA A 224 8.12 -23.10 10.28
CA ALA A 224 8.34 -21.67 10.04
C ALA A 224 7.57 -21.15 8.82
N TRP A 225 7.59 -21.89 7.70
CA TRP A 225 6.81 -21.55 6.50
C TRP A 225 5.31 -21.53 6.75
N ARG A 226 4.77 -22.52 7.47
CA ARG A 226 3.35 -22.57 7.84
C ARG A 226 2.94 -21.34 8.64
N ARG A 227 3.75 -20.91 9.62
CA ARG A 227 3.51 -19.68 10.40
C ARG A 227 3.54 -18.44 9.50
N ALA A 228 4.59 -18.27 8.70
CA ALA A 228 4.75 -17.10 7.83
C ALA A 228 3.62 -16.97 6.78
N ILE A 229 3.21 -18.08 6.16
CA ILE A 229 2.08 -18.10 5.21
C ILE A 229 0.77 -17.79 5.93
N ALA A 230 0.52 -18.38 7.10
CA ALA A 230 -0.68 -18.09 7.88
C ALA A 230 -0.75 -16.61 8.29
N ALA A 231 0.35 -16.03 8.77
CA ALA A 231 0.46 -14.62 9.11
C ALA A 231 0.20 -13.73 7.89
N THR A 232 0.82 -14.04 6.75
CA THR A 232 0.68 -13.30 5.49
C THR A 232 -0.76 -13.34 4.98
N ARG A 233 -1.39 -14.52 4.92
CA ARG A 233 -2.78 -14.67 4.47
C ARG A 233 -3.75 -13.92 5.37
N THR A 234 -3.58 -14.01 6.68
CA THR A 234 -4.39 -13.27 7.65
C THR A 234 -4.21 -11.77 7.48
N ALA A 235 -2.97 -11.31 7.33
CA ALA A 235 -2.67 -9.89 7.16
C ALA A 235 -3.28 -9.31 5.86
N ILE A 236 -3.32 -10.08 4.77
CA ILE A 236 -4.04 -9.67 3.54
C ILE A 236 -5.55 -9.53 3.81
N ARG A 237 -6.16 -10.49 4.53
CA ARG A 237 -7.60 -10.45 4.87
C ARG A 237 -7.95 -9.27 5.75
N SER A 238 -7.11 -8.94 6.72
CA SER A 238 -7.34 -7.85 7.68
C SER A 238 -6.75 -6.50 7.23
N ALA A 239 -6.34 -6.37 5.97
CA ALA A 239 -5.70 -5.18 5.41
C ALA A 239 -4.51 -4.65 6.23
N SER A 240 -3.74 -5.56 6.84
CA SER A 240 -2.59 -5.26 7.72
C SER A 240 -1.27 -5.83 7.19
N LEU A 241 -1.19 -6.13 5.89
CA LEU A 241 0.01 -6.70 5.28
C LEU A 241 1.17 -5.70 5.27
N ARG A 242 0.89 -4.40 5.15
CA ARG A 242 1.93 -3.36 5.17
C ARG A 242 2.78 -3.46 6.44
N GLU A 243 2.14 -3.55 7.59
CA GLU A 243 2.79 -3.62 8.91
C GLU A 243 3.58 -4.92 9.08
N LEU A 244 3.08 -6.03 8.53
CA LEU A 244 3.83 -7.28 8.52
C LEU A 244 5.04 -7.20 7.58
N ALA A 245 4.89 -6.59 6.41
CA ALA A 245 5.97 -6.37 5.45
C ALA A 245 7.05 -5.43 6.01
N GLU A 246 6.69 -4.38 6.74
CA GLU A 246 7.65 -3.49 7.42
C GLU A 246 8.44 -4.24 8.50
N ARG A 247 7.78 -5.04 9.33
CA ARG A 247 8.46 -5.88 10.34
C ARG A 247 9.43 -6.86 9.70
N GLN A 248 8.98 -7.60 8.69
CA GLN A 248 9.83 -8.54 7.95
C GLN A 248 10.95 -7.84 7.18
N ALA A 249 10.72 -6.62 6.67
CA ALA A 249 11.73 -5.87 5.96
C ALA A 249 12.94 -5.56 6.85
N ALA A 250 12.72 -5.32 8.16
CA ALA A 250 13.77 -5.05 9.12
C ALA A 250 14.71 -6.25 9.39
N SER A 251 14.38 -7.46 8.91
CA SER A 251 15.23 -8.66 9.05
C SER A 251 16.57 -8.56 8.30
N SER A 252 16.68 -7.71 7.26
CA SER A 252 17.94 -7.54 6.53
C SER A 252 18.04 -6.18 5.80
N PRO A 253 19.26 -5.64 5.59
CA PRO A 253 19.45 -4.42 4.81
C PRO A 253 18.87 -4.49 3.39
N ARG A 254 18.97 -5.66 2.74
CA ARG A 254 18.40 -5.88 1.39
C ARG A 254 16.89 -5.81 1.39
N SER A 255 16.22 -6.36 2.41
CA SER A 255 14.77 -6.30 2.53
C SER A 255 14.26 -4.87 2.79
N VAL A 256 14.94 -4.10 3.65
CA VAL A 256 14.68 -2.67 3.86
C VAL A 256 14.83 -1.89 2.54
N GLU A 257 15.91 -2.13 1.80
CA GLU A 257 16.14 -1.49 0.51
C GLU A 257 15.01 -1.79 -0.48
N ARG A 258 14.60 -3.06 -0.58
CA ARG A 258 13.51 -3.48 -1.49
C ARG A 258 12.21 -2.75 -1.17
N LEU A 259 11.82 -2.69 0.11
CA LEU A 259 10.61 -1.98 0.52
C LEU A 259 10.68 -0.49 0.15
N ARG A 260 11.80 0.18 0.46
CA ARG A 260 12.00 1.61 0.13
C ARG A 260 11.93 1.88 -1.37
N ARG A 261 12.56 1.03 -2.19
CA ARG A 261 12.52 1.17 -3.66
C ARG A 261 11.13 0.90 -4.21
N HIS A 262 10.43 -0.10 -3.69
CA HIS A 262 9.04 -0.36 -4.04
C HIS A 262 8.16 0.85 -3.71
N ASP A 263 8.28 1.41 -2.50
CA ASP A 263 7.51 2.58 -2.10
C ASP A 263 7.85 3.82 -2.93
N ALA A 264 9.13 4.08 -3.21
CA ALA A 264 9.55 5.15 -4.13
C ALA A 264 8.94 5.00 -5.53
N MET A 265 8.91 3.77 -6.06
CA MET A 265 8.31 3.51 -7.36
C MET A 265 6.79 3.68 -7.34
N MET A 266 6.09 3.14 -6.34
CA MET A 266 4.65 3.31 -6.18
C MET A 266 4.25 4.78 -5.98
N ARG A 267 5.09 5.57 -5.31
CA ARG A 267 4.91 7.03 -5.18
C ARG A 267 5.05 7.78 -6.50
N GLY A 268 5.91 7.29 -7.40
CA GLY A 268 6.12 7.89 -8.72
C GLY A 268 4.97 7.65 -9.72
N TYR A 269 4.00 6.81 -9.35
CA TYR A 269 2.84 6.50 -10.17
C TYR A 269 1.57 7.22 -9.69
N GLU A 270 0.63 7.47 -10.61
CA GLU A 270 -0.71 7.90 -10.24
C GLU A 270 -1.46 6.79 -9.47
N GLY A 271 -2.37 7.17 -8.57
CA GLY A 271 -2.94 6.26 -7.58
C GLY A 271 -3.61 5.00 -8.13
N GLY A 272 -4.15 5.02 -9.35
CA GLY A 272 -4.69 3.82 -10.00
C GLY A 272 -3.63 2.75 -10.28
N ARG A 273 -2.46 3.17 -10.78
CA ARG A 273 -1.33 2.26 -11.06
C ARG A 273 -0.65 1.76 -9.79
N SER A 274 -0.61 2.58 -8.74
CA SER A 274 -0.10 2.18 -7.41
C SER A 274 -1.09 1.31 -6.61
N GLY A 275 -2.26 1.00 -7.18
CA GLY A 275 -3.27 0.16 -6.56
C GLY A 275 -3.91 0.77 -5.31
N LEU A 276 -4.02 2.11 -5.25
CA LEU A 276 -4.56 2.82 -4.09
C LEU A 276 -6.10 2.80 -4.10
N SER A 277 -6.68 2.45 -2.97
CA SER A 277 -8.12 2.60 -2.73
C SER A 277 -8.43 4.01 -2.24
N ARG A 278 -9.42 4.66 -2.87
CA ARG A 278 -9.93 5.98 -2.44
C ARG A 278 -11.11 5.88 -1.47
N VAL A 279 -11.88 4.80 -1.58
CA VAL A 279 -13.05 4.52 -0.76
C VAL A 279 -12.87 3.12 -0.21
N VAL A 280 -12.95 3.00 1.11
CA VAL A 280 -12.87 1.73 1.85
C VAL A 280 -13.92 1.78 2.96
N GLY A 281 -14.29 0.61 3.50
CA GLY A 281 -15.19 0.54 4.64
C GLY A 281 -14.55 1.04 5.93
N HIS A 282 -15.38 1.42 6.90
CA HIS A 282 -14.98 1.97 8.20
C HIS A 282 -14.07 1.06 9.03
N GLU A 283 -14.09 -0.25 8.77
CA GLU A 283 -13.24 -1.26 9.40
C GLU A 283 -11.75 -1.16 9.01
N HIS A 284 -11.44 -0.43 7.93
CA HIS A 284 -10.07 -0.23 7.49
C HIS A 284 -9.39 0.87 8.32
N SER A 285 -8.15 0.61 8.73
CA SER A 285 -7.30 1.59 9.42
C SER A 285 -5.91 1.64 8.79
N LEU A 286 -5.44 2.84 8.47
CA LEU A 286 -4.09 3.10 8.02
C LEU A 286 -3.17 3.20 9.24
N ARG A 287 -2.48 2.11 9.57
CA ARG A 287 -1.56 2.06 10.71
C ARG A 287 -0.17 2.51 10.28
N CYS A 288 0.31 3.59 10.89
CA CYS A 288 1.65 4.12 10.64
C CYS A 288 2.50 4.00 11.90
N HIS A 289 2.94 2.77 12.20
CA HIS A 289 3.70 2.47 13.41
C HIS A 289 5.18 2.84 13.28
N THR A 290 5.70 2.89 12.05
CA THR A 290 7.13 3.12 11.79
C THR A 290 7.33 4.35 10.92
N HIS A 291 8.55 4.89 10.91
CA HIS A 291 8.92 5.96 9.99
C HIS A 291 8.72 5.53 8.52
N SER A 292 8.99 4.25 8.19
CA SER A 292 8.79 3.74 6.83
C SER A 292 7.34 3.77 6.37
N SER A 293 6.37 3.76 7.29
CA SER A 293 4.97 3.91 6.93
C SER A 293 4.67 5.28 6.32
N ARG A 294 5.44 6.32 6.67
CA ARG A 294 5.26 7.69 6.14
C ARG A 294 5.62 7.81 4.66
N ASP A 295 6.45 6.90 4.16
CA ASP A 295 6.83 6.78 2.75
C ASP A 295 5.78 6.06 1.90
N ASP A 296 4.68 5.61 2.52
CA ASP A 296 3.63 4.90 1.82
C ASP A 296 2.97 5.76 0.73
N ALA A 297 2.76 5.18 -0.45
CA ALA A 297 2.20 5.87 -1.61
C ALA A 297 0.81 6.47 -1.38
N LEU A 298 -0.02 5.90 -0.50
CA LEU A 298 -1.33 6.46 -0.14
C LEU A 298 -1.19 7.81 0.58
N ILE A 299 -0.21 7.94 1.46
CA ILE A 299 0.03 9.17 2.22
C ILE A 299 0.54 10.26 1.27
N HIS A 300 1.45 9.92 0.36
CA HIS A 300 1.94 10.86 -0.64
C HIS A 300 0.86 11.30 -1.63
N ASP A 301 0.01 10.37 -2.10
CA ASP A 301 -1.14 10.69 -2.94
C ASP A 301 -2.09 11.67 -2.23
N TRP A 302 -2.40 11.43 -0.95
CA TRP A 302 -3.19 12.36 -0.14
C TRP A 302 -2.53 13.75 -0.08
N ARG A 303 -1.26 13.80 0.32
CA ARG A 303 -0.50 15.05 0.46
C ARG A 303 -0.52 15.86 -0.84
N ASN A 304 -0.21 15.22 -1.96
CA ASN A 304 -0.22 15.86 -3.27
C ASN A 304 -1.62 16.32 -3.67
N ARG A 305 -2.66 15.51 -3.49
CA ARG A 305 -4.03 15.92 -3.84
C ARG A 305 -4.52 17.09 -2.99
N VAL A 306 -4.19 17.13 -1.70
CA VAL A 306 -4.54 18.28 -0.85
C VAL A 306 -3.74 19.52 -1.26
N ALA A 307 -2.43 19.39 -1.44
CA ALA A 307 -1.56 20.51 -1.77
C ALA A 307 -1.82 21.08 -3.17
N ASP A 308 -2.00 20.23 -4.19
CA ASP A 308 -1.95 20.61 -5.60
C ASP A 308 -3.33 20.69 -6.29
N HIS A 309 -4.34 19.95 -5.79
CA HIS A 309 -5.60 19.78 -6.51
C HIS A 309 -6.85 20.22 -5.74
N HIS A 310 -6.88 20.04 -4.42
CA HIS A 310 -8.05 20.32 -3.62
C HIS A 310 -8.45 21.80 -3.68
N GLN A 311 -9.73 22.06 -3.95
CA GLN A 311 -10.30 23.42 -3.94
C GLN A 311 -11.38 23.49 -2.86
N PRO A 312 -11.19 24.31 -1.81
CA PRO A 312 -12.19 24.46 -0.77
C PRO A 312 -13.44 25.19 -1.32
N PRO A 313 -14.54 25.19 -0.55
CA PRO A 313 -15.71 26.03 -0.84
C PRO A 313 -15.32 27.47 -1.15
N GLU A 314 -15.97 28.08 -2.14
CA GLU A 314 -15.61 29.41 -2.65
C GLU A 314 -15.62 30.48 -1.56
N HIS A 315 -16.62 30.44 -0.69
CA HIS A 315 -16.76 31.38 0.43
C HIS A 315 -15.67 31.23 1.50
N GLN A 316 -14.81 30.22 1.41
CA GLN A 316 -13.71 29.96 2.36
C GLN A 316 -12.32 30.23 1.79
N ARG A 317 -12.19 30.71 0.55
CA ARG A 317 -10.88 30.82 -0.13
C ARG A 317 -10.01 32.01 0.31
N GLN A 318 -10.53 32.91 1.14
CA GLN A 318 -9.80 34.12 1.53
C GLN A 318 -8.98 33.97 2.82
N ALA A 319 -9.46 33.19 3.80
CA ALA A 319 -8.80 33.02 5.09
C ALA A 319 -8.64 31.53 5.42
N LEU A 320 -7.42 31.14 5.78
CA LEU A 320 -7.06 29.78 6.21
C LEU A 320 -6.85 29.75 7.71
N LEU A 321 -7.49 28.82 8.41
CA LEU A 321 -7.26 28.53 9.83
C LEU A 321 -6.64 27.14 9.98
N LEU A 322 -5.44 27.11 10.56
CA LEU A 322 -4.72 25.87 10.88
C LEU A 322 -5.03 25.44 12.31
N LEU A 323 -5.54 24.22 12.48
CA LEU A 323 -5.90 23.65 13.77
C LEU A 323 -5.02 22.44 14.09
N PRO A 324 -4.81 22.09 15.37
CA PRO A 324 -4.16 20.84 15.72
C PRO A 324 -5.11 19.66 15.48
N CYS A 325 -4.55 18.47 15.23
CA CYS A 325 -5.33 17.24 15.15
C CYS A 325 -5.93 16.82 16.50
N SER A 326 -6.74 15.76 16.48
CA SER A 326 -7.26 15.09 17.67
C SER A 326 -7.20 13.58 17.50
N ALA A 327 -7.15 12.84 18.61
CA ALA A 327 -7.21 11.38 18.60
C ALA A 327 -8.56 10.87 18.04
N VAL A 328 -9.66 11.55 18.38
CA VAL A 328 -11.00 11.19 17.89
C VAL A 328 -11.22 11.80 16.51
N LYS A 329 -11.57 10.93 15.55
CA LYS A 329 -11.92 11.26 14.17
C LYS A 329 -13.37 10.85 13.89
N PRO A 330 -14.13 11.60 13.08
CA PRO A 330 -13.76 12.88 12.45
C PRO A 330 -13.55 13.99 13.49
N TYR A 331 -12.56 14.86 13.29
CA TYR A 331 -12.05 15.72 14.37
C TYR A 331 -13.10 16.67 14.93
N ARG A 332 -14.06 17.15 14.12
CA ARG A 332 -15.20 17.97 14.56
C ARG A 332 -15.97 17.38 15.75
N THR A 333 -15.97 16.06 15.89
CA THR A 333 -16.67 15.38 17.00
C THR A 333 -15.86 15.37 18.30
N SER A 334 -14.56 15.64 18.27
CA SER A 334 -13.69 15.67 19.45
C SER A 334 -14.03 16.83 20.40
N GLN A 335 -13.74 16.65 21.70
CA GLN A 335 -13.99 17.69 22.70
C GLN A 335 -13.22 18.99 22.39
N SER A 336 -11.96 18.88 21.98
CA SER A 336 -11.12 20.03 21.64
C SER A 336 -11.67 20.81 20.45
N HIS A 337 -12.05 20.13 19.36
CA HIS A 337 -12.61 20.81 18.19
C HIS A 337 -13.98 21.41 18.45
N ARG A 338 -14.83 20.82 19.29
CA ARG A 338 -16.07 21.48 19.73
C ARG A 338 -15.81 22.80 20.47
N ARG A 339 -14.66 22.94 21.15
CA ARG A 339 -14.25 24.21 21.76
C ARG A 339 -13.77 25.20 20.68
N PHE A 340 -12.90 24.77 19.78
CA PHE A 340 -12.42 25.61 18.68
C PHE A 340 -13.59 26.16 17.85
N LEU A 341 -14.54 25.31 17.45
CA LEU A 341 -15.71 25.71 16.65
C LEU A 341 -16.59 26.75 17.34
N ARG A 342 -16.65 26.75 18.68
CA ARG A 342 -17.38 27.80 19.42
C ARG A 342 -16.67 29.15 19.36
N SER A 343 -15.34 29.17 19.45
CA SER A 343 -14.53 30.40 19.34
C SER A 343 -14.39 30.89 17.90
N ILE A 344 -14.44 30.00 16.90
CA ILE A 344 -14.36 30.39 15.48
C ILE A 344 -15.65 31.11 15.05
N GLY A 345 -16.82 30.63 15.46
CA GLY A 345 -18.11 31.30 15.21
C GLY A 345 -18.52 31.50 13.75
N SER A 346 -17.70 31.08 12.78
CA SER A 346 -17.82 31.42 11.34
C SER A 346 -17.62 30.18 10.46
N ASP A 347 -18.44 30.07 9.42
CA ASP A 347 -18.32 29.05 8.37
C ASP A 347 -17.54 29.59 7.14
N ALA A 348 -17.05 30.84 7.19
CA ALA A 348 -16.36 31.53 6.09
C ALA A 348 -14.82 31.38 6.12
N VAL A 349 -14.25 30.81 7.19
CA VAL A 349 -12.82 30.52 7.28
C VAL A 349 -12.57 29.06 6.91
N HIS A 350 -11.63 28.80 6.01
CA HIS A 350 -11.26 27.43 5.65
C HIS A 350 -10.48 26.78 6.80
N GLN A 351 -10.98 25.68 7.33
CA GLN A 351 -10.36 24.98 8.45
C GLN A 351 -9.54 23.79 7.95
N VAL A 352 -8.26 23.75 8.30
CA VAL A 352 -7.35 22.66 7.94
C VAL A 352 -6.63 22.17 9.19
N MET A 353 -6.70 20.87 9.44
CA MET A 353 -6.02 20.23 10.55
C MET A 353 -4.59 19.88 10.15
N VAL A 354 -3.63 20.30 10.97
CA VAL A 354 -2.23 19.92 10.87
C VAL A 354 -2.03 18.61 11.60
N THR A 355 -1.51 17.59 10.92
CA THR A 355 -1.36 16.25 11.49
C THR A 355 -0.25 15.43 10.82
N ALA A 356 0.26 14.43 11.54
CA ALA A 356 1.01 13.33 10.96
C ALA A 356 0.10 12.10 10.73
N PRO A 357 0.36 11.25 9.74
CA PRO A 357 1.37 11.41 8.69
C PRO A 357 0.83 12.23 7.50
N LEU A 358 -0.45 12.58 7.47
CA LEU A 358 -1.10 13.16 6.29
C LEU A 358 -0.69 14.60 5.97
N GLY A 359 -0.03 15.30 6.90
CA GLY A 359 0.37 16.69 6.79
C GLY A 359 -0.80 17.62 7.06
N LEU A 360 -1.71 17.74 6.09
CA LEU A 360 -2.88 18.61 6.15
C LEU A 360 -4.16 17.82 5.87
N VAL A 361 -5.21 18.07 6.65
CA VAL A 361 -6.55 17.54 6.44
C VAL A 361 -7.56 18.69 6.42
N PRO A 362 -8.07 19.11 5.25
CA PRO A 362 -9.20 20.03 5.15
C PRO A 362 -10.45 19.47 5.84
N ARG A 363 -11.22 20.34 6.48
CA ARG A 363 -12.39 19.96 7.30
C ARG A 363 -13.43 19.15 6.53
N GLU A 364 -13.72 19.55 5.30
CA GLU A 364 -14.65 18.87 4.40
C GLU A 364 -14.15 17.49 3.93
N LEU A 365 -12.89 17.15 4.18
CA LEU A 365 -12.29 15.86 3.85
C LEU A 365 -12.02 14.99 5.09
N GLU A 366 -12.37 15.42 6.30
CA GLU A 366 -12.00 14.73 7.54
C GLU A 366 -12.73 13.38 7.75
N GLU A 367 -13.83 13.16 7.03
CA GLU A 367 -14.68 11.96 7.11
C GLU A 367 -14.33 10.89 6.07
N ILE A 368 -13.36 11.14 5.19
CA ILE A 368 -13.00 10.20 4.12
C ILE A 368 -11.67 9.50 4.39
N TRP A 369 -11.49 8.35 3.75
CA TRP A 369 -10.23 7.61 3.79
C TRP A 369 -9.07 8.41 3.13
N PRO A 370 -7.85 8.39 3.70
CA PRO A 370 -7.46 7.82 5.00
C PRO A 370 -7.64 8.77 6.20
N ALA A 371 -8.04 10.02 6.00
CA ALA A 371 -8.12 11.03 7.08
C ALA A 371 -9.02 10.63 8.25
N ALA A 372 -10.12 9.94 7.98
CA ALA A 372 -11.02 9.43 9.03
C ALA A 372 -10.38 8.31 9.85
N ASN A 373 -9.56 7.46 9.22
CA ASN A 373 -9.18 6.16 9.76
C ASN A 373 -7.68 5.90 9.61
N TYR A 374 -6.86 6.70 10.27
CA TYR A 374 -5.43 6.41 10.43
C TYR A 374 -5.06 6.29 11.90
N ASP A 375 -3.98 5.59 12.21
CA ASP A 375 -3.44 5.45 13.55
C ASP A 375 -1.94 5.65 13.55
N ILE A 376 -1.43 6.40 14.53
CA ILE A 376 -0.01 6.73 14.69
C ILE A 376 0.39 6.69 16.16
N PRO A 377 1.65 6.37 16.47
CA PRO A 377 2.20 6.64 17.79
C PRO A 377 2.25 8.15 18.01
N VAL A 378 1.56 8.65 19.03
CA VAL A 378 1.56 10.08 19.40
C VAL A 378 2.55 10.30 20.54
N THR A 379 3.66 10.97 20.27
CA THR A 379 4.65 11.38 21.28
C THR A 379 4.47 12.84 21.72
N GLY A 380 3.76 13.64 20.92
CA GLY A 380 3.61 15.09 21.14
C GLY A 380 4.80 15.92 20.62
N GLU A 381 5.80 15.25 20.05
CA GLU A 381 6.97 15.88 19.43
C GLU A 381 6.86 15.78 17.91
N TRP A 382 7.15 16.89 17.22
CA TRP A 382 7.23 16.93 15.76
C TRP A 382 8.68 16.74 15.34
N ASP A 383 8.92 15.82 14.41
CA ASP A 383 10.24 15.73 13.79
C ASP A 383 10.39 16.68 12.60
N ILE A 384 11.64 16.87 12.18
CA ILE A 384 12.01 17.81 11.11
C ILE A 384 11.35 17.43 9.78
N ASP A 385 11.22 16.13 9.49
CA ASP A 385 10.64 15.65 8.23
C ASP A 385 9.13 15.92 8.20
N GLU A 386 8.43 15.71 9.31
CA GLU A 386 7.01 16.04 9.44
C GLU A 386 6.76 17.54 9.26
N LEU A 387 7.58 18.39 9.89
CA LEU A 387 7.50 19.85 9.73
C LEU A 387 7.80 20.27 8.30
N ALA A 388 8.81 19.66 7.65
CA ALA A 388 9.15 19.94 6.27
C ALA A 388 7.99 19.60 5.32
N VAL A 389 7.34 18.45 5.51
CA VAL A 389 6.15 18.06 4.74
C VAL A 389 5.02 19.06 4.90
N ILE A 390 4.71 19.47 6.13
CA ILE A 390 3.61 20.42 6.38
C ILE A 390 3.90 21.77 5.73
N ARG A 391 5.13 22.28 5.89
CA ARG A 391 5.56 23.55 5.30
C ARG A 391 5.52 23.51 3.78
N ASP A 392 5.98 22.43 3.16
CA ASP A 392 5.91 22.22 1.71
C ASP A 392 4.45 22.19 1.20
N MET A 393 3.57 21.47 1.90
CA MET A 393 2.15 21.44 1.55
C MET A 393 1.50 22.83 1.64
N LEU A 394 1.82 23.60 2.69
CA LEU A 394 1.31 24.96 2.87
C LEU A 394 1.86 25.91 1.79
N ALA A 395 3.15 25.80 1.46
CA ALA A 395 3.78 26.61 0.42
C ALA A 395 3.15 26.41 -0.96
N ARG A 396 2.58 25.23 -1.23
CA ARG A 396 1.83 24.92 -2.47
C ARG A 396 0.35 25.29 -2.36
N LEU A 397 -0.31 24.93 -1.25
CA LEU A 397 -1.74 25.15 -1.02
C LEU A 397 -2.09 26.65 -0.95
N VAL A 398 -1.33 27.42 -0.19
CA VAL A 398 -1.66 28.82 0.14
C VAL A 398 -1.73 29.73 -1.09
N PRO A 399 -0.68 29.85 -1.91
CA PRO A 399 -0.73 30.70 -3.10
C PRO A 399 -1.68 30.16 -4.18
N ARG A 400 -1.86 28.83 -4.26
CA ARG A 400 -2.75 28.21 -5.25
C ARG A 400 -4.21 28.51 -4.99
N VAL A 401 -4.66 28.42 -3.73
CA VAL A 401 -6.03 28.77 -3.36
C VAL A 401 -6.22 30.29 -3.34
N GLY A 402 -5.15 31.03 -3.00
CA GLY A 402 -5.16 32.49 -2.94
C GLY A 402 -5.62 33.04 -1.60
N TYR A 403 -5.23 32.40 -0.49
CA TYR A 403 -5.54 32.95 0.84
C TYR A 403 -4.82 34.28 1.05
N SER A 404 -5.56 35.26 1.54
CA SER A 404 -5.05 36.58 1.92
C SER A 404 -4.52 36.60 3.36
N ARG A 405 -4.97 35.67 4.21
CA ARG A 405 -4.54 35.54 5.60
C ARG A 405 -4.49 34.08 6.05
N VAL A 406 -3.49 33.75 6.87
CA VAL A 406 -3.38 32.49 7.60
C VAL A 406 -3.44 32.75 9.10
N ILE A 407 -4.37 32.09 9.78
CA ILE A 407 -4.50 32.06 11.23
C ILE A 407 -3.90 30.73 11.69
N ASN A 408 -2.76 30.78 12.37
CA ASN A 408 -2.12 29.60 12.90
C ASN A 408 -2.57 29.34 14.34
N HIS A 409 -3.34 28.28 14.53
CA HIS A 409 -3.73 27.76 15.84
C HIS A 409 -3.21 26.32 16.04
N SER A 410 -2.34 25.83 15.15
CA SER A 410 -1.85 24.45 15.18
C SER A 410 -0.79 24.22 16.26
N GLY A 411 0.02 25.24 16.55
CA GLY A 411 1.12 25.19 17.51
C GLY A 411 2.43 24.65 16.93
N ILE A 412 2.51 24.54 15.61
CA ILE A 412 3.79 24.44 14.89
C ILE A 412 4.18 25.82 14.35
N ASP A 413 5.48 26.05 14.24
CA ASP A 413 6.00 27.30 13.67
C ASP A 413 5.94 27.26 12.13
N ILE A 414 5.23 28.25 11.58
CA ILE A 414 4.92 28.36 10.15
C ILE A 414 5.22 29.78 9.70
N GLU A 415 6.20 29.89 8.82
CA GLU A 415 6.55 31.13 8.12
C GLU A 415 6.09 31.03 6.66
N LEU A 416 5.43 32.08 6.17
CA LEU A 416 4.96 32.18 4.78
C LEU A 416 5.43 33.52 4.20
N GLU A 417 6.09 33.49 3.04
CA GLU A 417 6.75 34.67 2.48
C GLU A 417 5.80 35.81 2.07
N ARG A 418 4.56 35.49 1.68
CA ARG A 418 3.67 36.43 0.96
C ARG A 418 2.30 36.64 1.61
N VAL A 419 2.04 35.95 2.71
CA VAL A 419 0.73 35.96 3.37
C VAL A 419 0.94 36.16 4.85
N GLU A 420 0.19 37.09 5.44
CA GLU A 420 0.21 37.32 6.88
C GLU A 420 -0.18 36.03 7.61
N CYS A 421 0.71 35.53 8.46
CA CYS A 421 0.51 34.36 9.31
C CYS A 421 0.48 34.81 10.77
N VAL A 422 -0.68 34.70 11.42
CA VAL A 422 -0.86 35.11 12.82
C VAL A 422 -0.91 33.89 13.72
N ASP A 423 0.09 33.71 14.59
CA ASP A 423 0.06 32.67 15.63
C ASP A 423 -0.84 33.11 16.79
N THR A 424 -1.94 32.37 16.99
CA THR A 424 -2.92 32.60 18.07
C THR A 424 -2.62 31.76 19.31
N ARG A 425 -1.74 30.76 19.21
CA ARG A 425 -1.33 29.95 20.37
C ARG A 425 -0.26 30.64 21.19
N LEU A 426 0.78 31.23 20.58
CA LEU A 426 1.87 31.92 21.28
C LEU A 426 2.49 31.06 22.40
N GLY A 427 2.66 29.77 22.14
CA GLY A 427 3.18 28.78 23.10
C GLY A 427 2.15 28.19 24.07
N ASP A 428 0.93 28.73 24.17
CA ASP A 428 -0.11 28.15 25.02
C ASP A 428 -0.66 26.82 24.46
N SER A 429 -1.26 26.01 25.34
CA SER A 429 -2.07 24.87 24.90
C SER A 429 -3.24 25.35 24.04
N ALA A 430 -3.57 24.63 22.96
CA ALA A 430 -4.63 25.04 22.02
C ALA A 430 -5.99 25.25 22.71
N GLY A 431 -6.25 24.52 23.81
CA GLY A 431 -7.47 24.65 24.60
C GLY A 431 -7.38 25.65 25.76
N SER A 432 -6.36 26.49 25.89
CA SER A 432 -6.32 27.50 26.96
C SER A 432 -7.35 28.61 26.70
N ALA A 433 -7.83 29.27 27.75
CA ALA A 433 -8.77 30.38 27.58
C ALA A 433 -8.13 31.54 26.79
N GLN A 434 -6.84 31.78 27.02
CA GLN A 434 -6.06 32.82 26.37
C GLN A 434 -5.89 32.54 24.86
N ALA A 435 -5.55 31.31 24.49
CA ALA A 435 -5.39 30.93 23.08
C ALA A 435 -6.74 30.97 22.32
N LEU A 436 -7.84 30.58 22.99
CA LEU A 436 -9.17 30.67 22.40
C LEU A 436 -9.66 32.12 22.24
N SER A 437 -9.35 33.02 23.18
CA SER A 437 -9.66 34.45 23.04
C SER A 437 -8.95 35.04 21.83
N ARG A 438 -7.63 34.78 21.70
CA ARG A 438 -6.85 35.24 20.55
C ARG A 438 -7.34 34.67 19.22
N LEU A 439 -7.77 33.40 19.23
CA LEU A 439 -8.36 32.76 18.06
C LEU A 439 -9.67 33.47 17.63
N GLU A 440 -10.57 33.72 18.58
CA GLU A 440 -11.83 34.43 18.34
C GLU A 440 -11.57 35.85 17.81
N GLU A 441 -10.71 36.61 18.48
CA GLU A 441 -10.31 37.98 18.09
C GLU A 441 -9.74 38.03 16.66
N GLU A 442 -8.84 37.12 16.30
CA GLU A 442 -8.22 37.12 14.97
C GLU A 442 -9.18 36.63 13.88
N VAL A 443 -10.08 35.70 14.18
CA VAL A 443 -11.14 35.30 13.24
C VAL A 443 -12.11 36.45 12.97
N ASP A 444 -12.50 37.21 13.99
CA ASP A 444 -13.36 38.39 13.86
C ASP A 444 -12.67 39.51 13.08
N ARG A 445 -11.38 39.74 13.37
CA ARG A 445 -10.55 40.70 12.63
C ARG A 445 -10.43 40.32 11.16
N ALA A 446 -10.08 39.07 10.86
CA ALA A 446 -9.98 38.57 9.48
C ALA A 446 -11.32 38.65 8.76
N SER A 447 -12.43 38.32 9.45
CA SER A 447 -13.78 38.41 8.89
C SER A 447 -14.16 39.84 8.52
N SER A 448 -13.79 40.81 9.34
CA SER A 448 -14.05 42.23 9.12
C SER A 448 -13.19 42.80 7.99
N GLU A 449 -11.88 42.59 8.04
CA GLU A 449 -10.91 43.16 7.08
C GLU A 449 -11.05 42.55 5.68
N LEU A 450 -11.38 41.25 5.58
CA LEU A 450 -11.55 40.54 4.30
C LEU A 450 -13.02 40.46 3.85
N SER A 451 -13.96 41.07 4.60
CA SER A 451 -15.39 41.04 4.31
C SER A 451 -15.93 39.61 4.11
N LEU A 452 -15.52 38.69 4.98
CA LEU A 452 -15.91 37.27 4.89
C LEU A 452 -17.40 37.11 5.18
N GLN A 453 -18.09 36.29 4.39
CA GLN A 453 -19.52 36.03 4.55
C GLN A 453 -19.79 34.54 4.75
N SER A 454 -20.45 34.21 5.87
CA SER A 454 -20.92 32.85 6.11
C SER A 454 -22.25 32.63 5.37
N PRO A 455 -22.31 31.70 4.40
CA PRO A 455 -23.56 31.37 3.74
C PRO A 455 -24.51 30.63 4.71
N PRO A 456 -25.83 30.57 4.40
CA PRO A 456 -26.75 29.75 5.16
C PRO A 456 -26.27 28.29 5.27
N ARG A 457 -26.47 27.66 6.43
CA ARG A 457 -25.97 26.29 6.71
C ARG A 457 -26.23 25.26 5.60
N PRO A 458 -27.41 25.19 4.95
CA PRO A 458 -27.62 24.25 3.85
C PRO A 458 -26.72 24.50 2.64
N ALA A 459 -26.46 25.77 2.30
CA ALA A 459 -25.56 26.14 1.22
C ALA A 459 -24.10 25.80 1.58
N HIS A 460 -23.67 26.15 2.80
CA HIS A 460 -22.34 25.77 3.31
C HIS A 460 -22.09 24.25 3.18
N ARG A 461 -23.05 23.43 3.62
CA ARG A 461 -22.95 21.97 3.53
C ARG A 461 -22.92 21.47 2.09
N LEU A 462 -23.71 22.07 1.20
CA LEU A 462 -23.70 21.71 -0.21
C LEU A 462 -22.31 21.99 -0.82
N ASP A 463 -21.69 23.11 -0.46
CA ASP A 463 -20.36 23.45 -0.97
C ASP A 463 -19.25 22.56 -0.39
N GLN A 464 -19.39 22.10 0.86
CA GLN A 464 -18.53 21.04 1.42
C GLN A 464 -18.67 19.72 0.65
N MET A 465 -19.91 19.30 0.36
CA MET A 465 -20.17 18.09 -0.43
C MET A 465 -19.59 18.21 -1.84
N ARG A 466 -19.68 19.39 -2.46
CA ARG A 466 -19.04 19.68 -3.76
C ARG A 466 -17.53 19.58 -3.70
N ALA A 467 -16.89 20.17 -2.68
CA ALA A 467 -15.44 20.07 -2.48
C ALA A 467 -14.97 18.62 -2.28
N LEU A 468 -15.69 17.86 -1.45
CA LEU A 468 -15.46 16.42 -1.25
C LEU A 468 -15.64 15.64 -2.56
N SER A 469 -16.72 15.91 -3.31
CA SER A 469 -17.02 15.25 -4.57
C SER A 469 -15.92 15.45 -5.61
N ARG A 470 -15.48 16.70 -5.80
CA ARG A 470 -14.33 17.02 -6.68
C ARG A 470 -13.07 16.28 -6.24
N PHE A 471 -12.82 16.18 -4.93
CA PHE A 471 -11.63 15.52 -4.41
C PHE A 471 -11.63 13.99 -4.62
N GLN A 472 -12.77 13.32 -4.44
CA GLN A 472 -12.88 11.87 -4.61
C GLN A 472 -13.03 11.45 -6.07
N HIS A 473 -13.86 12.18 -6.82
CA HIS A 473 -14.38 11.76 -8.11
C HIS A 473 -13.98 12.66 -9.29
N GLY A 474 -13.32 13.79 -9.02
CA GLY A 474 -12.89 14.74 -10.04
C GLY A 474 -14.01 15.64 -10.58
N THR A 475 -15.24 15.52 -10.08
CA THR A 475 -16.38 16.35 -10.49
C THR A 475 -17.41 16.45 -9.36
N ASP A 476 -18.23 17.49 -9.40
CA ASP A 476 -19.38 17.75 -8.54
C ASP A 476 -20.65 18.08 -9.35
N ALA A 477 -20.63 17.90 -10.67
CA ALA A 477 -21.73 18.25 -11.57
C ALA A 477 -23.06 17.58 -11.20
N TRP A 478 -23.03 16.39 -10.59
CA TRP A 478 -24.25 15.72 -10.14
C TRP A 478 -24.92 16.39 -8.94
N LEU A 479 -24.26 17.34 -8.28
CA LEU A 479 -24.83 18.13 -7.19
C LEU A 479 -25.55 19.38 -7.70
N ASP A 480 -25.56 19.64 -9.01
CA ASP A 480 -26.27 20.78 -9.58
C ASP A 480 -27.78 20.66 -9.38
N GLY A 481 -28.39 21.74 -8.87
CA GLY A 481 -29.80 21.76 -8.48
C GLY A 481 -30.14 20.95 -7.21
N SER A 482 -29.17 20.28 -6.59
CA SER A 482 -29.39 19.51 -5.36
C SER A 482 -29.67 20.41 -4.16
N LYS A 483 -30.45 19.89 -3.20
CA LYS A 483 -30.75 20.57 -1.92
C LYS A 483 -30.39 19.67 -0.76
N VAL A 484 -29.62 20.20 0.20
CA VAL A 484 -29.27 19.49 1.43
C VAL A 484 -30.42 19.61 2.43
N GLN A 485 -30.96 18.47 2.88
CA GLN A 485 -32.00 18.40 3.90
C GLN A 485 -31.61 17.44 5.03
N GLY A 486 -32.21 17.64 6.21
CA GLY A 486 -32.00 16.77 7.36
C GLY A 486 -30.73 17.06 8.17
N ARG A 487 -30.49 16.18 9.15
CA ARG A 487 -29.26 16.15 9.94
C ARG A 487 -28.33 15.10 9.34
N PRO A 488 -27.03 15.37 9.24
CA PRO A 488 -26.06 14.34 8.84
C PRO A 488 -26.19 13.11 9.75
N PRO A 489 -26.04 11.89 9.20
CA PRO A 489 -25.97 10.69 10.01
C PRO A 489 -24.80 10.81 11.00
N ILE A 490 -25.07 10.48 12.26
CA ILE A 490 -24.02 10.32 13.26
C ILE A 490 -23.51 8.88 13.09
N PHE A 491 -22.40 8.71 12.38
CA PHE A 491 -21.70 7.43 12.32
C PHE A 491 -20.92 7.26 13.64
N THR A 492 -21.60 6.76 14.68
CA THR A 492 -20.97 6.29 15.93
C THR A 492 -20.67 4.82 15.87
#